data_AF-A0A2H1EH48-F1
#
_entry.id   AF-A0A2H1EH48-F1
#
_cell.length_a   1.000
_cell.length_b   1.000
_cell.length_c   1.000
_cell.angle_alpha   90.00
_cell.angle_beta   90.00
_cell.angle_gamma   90.00
#
_symmetry.space_group_name_H-M   'P 1'
#
loop_
_entity.id
_entity.type
_entity.pdbx_description
1 polymer ?
#
loop_
_entity_poly.entity_id
_entity_poly.type
_entity_poly.pdbx_seq_one_letter_code
_entity_poly.pdbx_strand_id
1 'polypeptide(L)'
;MVELDDIAKAKAVALILDKKTEQALEYLSKLYGIQTPEITVGTIKRKRRTVYAVYVVQEKKIYASNSEIFYNPFVILHEYYHHIRSKLDTHKGSEKHANMYAKSFIDSYVKIAQAQKD
;
A
#
# COMPACT_ATOMS: atom_id res chain seq x y z
N MET A 1 15.63 -0.34 1.80
CA MET A 1 14.45 0.50 2.09
C MET A 1 14.67 1.12 3.46
N VAL A 2 14.34 2.40 3.63
CA VAL A 2 14.35 3.05 4.95
C VAL A 2 13.37 2.30 5.86
N GLU A 3 13.80 2.00 7.09
CA GLU A 3 12.92 1.41 8.09
C GLU A 3 12.01 2.48 8.67
N LEU A 4 10.69 2.25 8.64
CA LEU A 4 9.70 3.15 9.21
C LEU A 4 9.36 2.72 10.64
N ASP A 5 9.22 3.70 11.53
CA ASP A 5 8.72 3.47 12.89
C ASP A 5 7.24 3.05 12.91
N ASP A 6 6.79 2.57 14.08
CA ASP A 6 5.42 2.10 14.27
C ASP A 6 4.38 3.21 14.07
N ILE A 7 4.71 4.46 14.43
CA ILE A 7 3.79 5.60 14.32
C ILE A 7 3.52 5.91 12.84
N ALA A 8 4.56 5.94 12.01
CA ALA A 8 4.46 6.19 10.59
C ALA A 8 3.66 5.09 9.90
N LYS A 9 3.94 3.83 10.23
CA LYS A 9 3.19 2.68 9.72
C LYS A 9 1.70 2.75 10.09
N ALA A 10 1.39 2.98 11.36
CA ALA A 10 0.02 3.09 11.84
C ALA A 10 -0.71 4.27 11.19
N LYS A 11 -0.06 5.41 11.02
CA LYS A 11 -0.64 6.58 10.34
C LYS A 11 -1.05 6.27 8.91
N ALA A 12 -0.24 5.53 8.16
CA ALA A 12 -0.60 5.12 6.80
C ALA A 12 -1.84 4.23 6.79
N VAL A 13 -1.95 3.27 7.72
CA VAL A 13 -3.16 2.43 7.86
C VAL A 13 -4.38 3.27 8.21
N ALA A 14 -4.26 4.20 9.17
CA ALA A 14 -5.34 5.09 9.58
C ALA A 14 -5.86 5.92 8.39
N LEU A 15 -4.96 6.50 7.59
CA LEU A 15 -5.35 7.26 6.39
C LEU A 15 -6.15 6.40 5.39
N ILE A 16 -5.76 5.15 5.16
CA ILE A 16 -6.49 4.26 4.24
C ILE A 16 -7.88 3.93 4.79
N LEU A 17 -7.98 3.62 6.10
CA LEU A 17 -9.26 3.35 6.77
C LEU A 17 -10.19 4.57 6.77
N ASP A 18 -9.62 5.77 6.90
CA ASP A 18 -10.32 7.06 6.83
C ASP A 18 -10.69 7.47 5.39
N LYS A 19 -10.57 6.56 4.42
CA LYS A 19 -10.84 6.79 3.00
C LYS A 19 -9.98 7.89 2.36
N LYS A 20 -8.75 8.06 2.85
CA LYS A 20 -7.73 8.99 2.35
C LYS A 20 -6.55 8.21 1.74
N THR A 21 -6.84 7.21 0.91
CA THR A 21 -5.83 6.30 0.37
C THR A 21 -4.75 7.03 -0.42
N GLU A 22 -5.11 8.03 -1.24
CA GLU A 22 -4.17 8.86 -1.98
C GLU A 22 -3.19 9.59 -1.05
N GLN A 23 -3.69 10.14 0.07
CA GLN A 23 -2.84 10.81 1.06
C GLN A 23 -1.92 9.82 1.77
N ALA A 24 -2.37 8.58 1.99
CA ALA A 24 -1.52 7.52 2.56
C ALA A 24 -0.36 7.19 1.62
N LEU A 25 -0.62 7.06 0.32
CA LEU A 25 0.40 6.79 -0.69
C LEU A 25 1.39 7.95 -0.81
N GLU A 26 0.90 9.20 -0.82
CA GLU A 26 1.75 10.39 -0.84
C GLU A 26 2.64 10.48 0.41
N TYR A 27 2.05 10.25 1.58
CA TYR A 27 2.77 10.22 2.85
C TYR A 27 3.93 9.21 2.83
N LEU A 28 3.67 7.98 2.37
CA LEU A 28 4.70 6.95 2.28
C LEU A 28 5.75 7.29 1.24
N SER A 29 5.34 7.81 0.08
CA SER A 29 6.26 8.16 -0.99
C SER A 29 7.21 9.27 -0.58
N LYS A 30 6.74 10.23 0.22
CA LYS A 30 7.59 11.25 0.85
C LYS A 30 8.62 10.63 1.80
N LEU A 31 8.21 9.68 2.65
CA LEU A 31 9.12 9.01 3.59
C LEU A 31 10.17 8.14 2.88
N TYR A 32 9.78 7.46 1.80
CA TYR A 32 10.68 6.64 0.99
C TYR A 32 11.50 7.43 -0.03
N GLY A 33 11.18 8.72 -0.25
CA GLY A 33 11.85 9.56 -1.25
C GLY A 33 11.59 9.11 -2.70
N ILE A 34 10.41 8.56 -2.98
CA ILE A 34 10.03 8.05 -4.32
C ILE A 34 8.80 8.78 -4.87
N GLN A 35 8.58 8.68 -6.18
CA GLN A 35 7.36 9.21 -6.81
C GLN A 35 6.12 8.49 -6.26
N THR A 36 5.03 9.20 -5.97
CA THR A 36 3.75 8.60 -5.58
C THR A 36 3.10 7.87 -6.76
N PRO A 37 2.66 6.61 -6.60
CA PRO A 37 1.84 5.97 -7.61
C PRO A 37 0.42 6.56 -7.62
N GLU A 38 -0.17 6.66 -8.80
CA GLU A 38 -1.61 6.94 -8.90
C GLU A 38 -2.42 5.73 -8.41
N ILE A 39 -3.66 5.95 -8.00
CA ILE A 39 -4.60 4.87 -7.66
C ILE A 39 -6.00 5.20 -8.21
N THR A 40 -6.70 4.18 -8.71
CA THR A 40 -8.09 4.32 -9.17
C THR A 40 -8.87 3.03 -8.93
N VAL A 41 -10.20 3.16 -8.82
CA VAL A 41 -11.11 2.03 -8.99
C VAL A 41 -11.28 1.76 -10.48
N GLY A 42 -11.15 0.51 -10.92
CA GLY A 42 -11.38 0.16 -12.31
C GLY A 42 -10.78 -1.19 -12.72
N THR A 43 -11.18 -1.65 -13.90
CA THR A 43 -10.63 -2.87 -14.49
C THR A 43 -9.49 -2.54 -15.43
N ILE A 44 -8.36 -3.22 -15.28
CA ILE A 44 -7.31 -3.21 -16.31
C ILE A 44 -7.79 -4.01 -17.50
N LYS A 45 -7.86 -3.37 -18.67
CA LYS A 45 -8.12 -4.06 -19.94
C LYS A 45 -7.12 -5.22 -20.09
N ARG A 46 -7.64 -6.44 -20.28
CA ARG A 46 -6.90 -7.72 -20.47
C ARG A 46 -6.35 -8.45 -19.24
N LYS A 47 -6.53 -7.97 -18.00
CA LYS A 47 -6.22 -8.77 -16.79
C LYS A 47 -7.46 -9.47 -16.23
N ARG A 48 -7.28 -10.68 -15.68
CA ARG A 48 -8.36 -11.55 -15.15
C ARG A 48 -9.10 -10.85 -14.00
N ARG A 49 -10.44 -10.99 -13.97
CA ARG A 49 -11.37 -10.45 -12.96
C ARG A 49 -11.17 -10.97 -11.52
N THR A 50 -10.13 -11.73 -11.25
CA THR A 50 -9.97 -12.51 -10.00
C THR A 50 -9.01 -11.88 -8.98
N VAL A 51 -8.32 -10.78 -9.33
CA VAL A 51 -7.42 -10.08 -8.41
C VAL A 51 -8.10 -8.88 -7.78
N TYR A 52 -7.89 -8.68 -6.48
CA TYR A 52 -8.51 -7.57 -5.74
C TYR A 52 -7.95 -6.21 -6.16
N ALA A 53 -6.64 -6.11 -6.30
CA ALA A 53 -5.95 -4.95 -6.88
C ALA A 53 -4.72 -5.40 -7.65
N VAL A 54 -4.09 -4.48 -8.39
CA VAL A 54 -2.78 -4.71 -8.99
C VAL A 54 -2.07 -3.40 -9.32
N TYR A 55 -0.77 -3.35 -9.06
CA TYR A 55 0.12 -2.30 -9.53
C TYR A 55 0.59 -2.56 -10.96
N VAL A 56 0.48 -1.54 -11.82
CA VAL A 56 0.94 -1.54 -13.21
C VAL A 56 2.18 -0.65 -13.32
N VAL A 57 3.34 -1.28 -13.52
CA VAL A 57 4.65 -0.60 -13.54
C VAL A 57 4.72 0.48 -14.61
N GLN A 58 4.27 0.19 -15.85
CA GLN A 58 4.35 1.16 -16.96
C GLN A 58 3.54 2.42 -16.69
N GLU A 59 2.42 2.28 -15.99
CA GLU A 59 1.50 3.38 -15.68
C GLU A 59 1.77 4.02 -14.32
N LYS A 60 2.64 3.40 -13.51
CA LYS A 60 2.90 3.78 -12.11
C LYS A 60 1.59 3.93 -11.32
N LYS A 61 0.66 2.99 -11.54
CA LYS A 61 -0.73 3.09 -11.08
C LYS A 61 -1.19 1.81 -10.41
N ILE A 62 -1.91 1.96 -9.30
CA ILE A 62 -2.61 0.89 -8.61
C ILE A 62 -4.06 0.88 -9.09
N TYR A 63 -4.53 -0.27 -9.54
CA TYR A 63 -5.93 -0.48 -9.91
C TYR A 63 -6.61 -1.34 -8.85
N ALA A 64 -7.58 -0.77 -8.14
CA ALA A 64 -8.45 -1.52 -7.24
C ALA A 64 -9.70 -2.01 -7.99
N SER A 65 -10.13 -3.24 -7.70
CA SER A 65 -11.28 -3.85 -8.38
C SER A 65 -12.61 -3.17 -8.02
N ASN A 66 -12.71 -2.62 -6.80
CA ASN A 66 -13.86 -1.88 -6.31
C ASN A 66 -13.44 -0.92 -5.17
N SER A 67 -14.39 -0.13 -4.66
CA SER A 67 -14.15 0.84 -3.58
C SER A 67 -13.79 0.18 -2.24
N GLU A 68 -14.28 -1.03 -1.96
CA GLU A 68 -13.92 -1.74 -0.72
C GLU A 68 -12.42 -2.06 -0.69
N ILE A 69 -11.89 -2.55 -1.81
CA ILE A 69 -10.46 -2.83 -1.95
C ILE A 69 -9.63 -1.54 -1.95
N PHE A 70 -10.16 -0.46 -2.52
CA PHE A 70 -9.50 0.84 -2.53
C PHE A 70 -9.19 1.35 -1.11
N TYR A 71 -10.02 0.97 -0.13
CA TYR A 71 -9.86 1.33 1.29
C TYR A 71 -9.41 0.16 2.15
N ASN A 72 -8.91 -0.93 1.55
CA ASN A 72 -8.37 -2.06 2.29
C ASN A 72 -6.86 -1.86 2.53
N PRO A 73 -6.40 -1.60 3.76
CA PRO A 73 -5.00 -1.24 3.98
C PRO A 73 -4.04 -2.37 3.62
N PHE A 74 -4.41 -3.63 3.85
CA PHE A 74 -3.55 -4.75 3.50
C PHE A 74 -3.31 -4.82 1.99
N VAL A 75 -4.37 -4.73 1.18
CA VAL A 75 -4.25 -4.83 -0.28
C VAL A 75 -3.52 -3.62 -0.86
N ILE A 76 -3.83 -2.40 -0.40
CA ILE A 76 -3.15 -1.20 -0.89
C ILE A 76 -1.66 -1.20 -0.57
N LEU A 77 -1.29 -1.56 0.66
CA LEU A 77 0.11 -1.62 1.07
C LEU A 77 0.87 -2.74 0.34
N HIS A 78 0.20 -3.85 0.03
CA HIS A 78 0.76 -4.91 -0.81
C HIS A 78 1.12 -4.37 -2.20
N GLU A 79 0.19 -3.68 -2.88
CA GLU A 79 0.46 -3.13 -4.21
C GLU A 79 1.49 -1.98 -4.18
N TYR A 80 1.48 -1.20 -3.10
CA TYR A 80 2.48 -0.15 -2.89
C TYR A 80 3.90 -0.72 -2.70
N TYR A 81 4.04 -1.89 -2.07
CA TYR A 81 5.33 -2.57 -2.01
C TYR A 81 5.87 -2.93 -3.39
N HIS A 82 5.00 -3.42 -4.29
CA HIS A 82 5.39 -3.68 -5.69
C HIS A 82 5.83 -2.39 -6.40
N HIS A 83 5.19 -1.27 -6.10
CA HIS A 83 5.63 0.04 -6.55
C HIS A 83 7.04 0.39 -6.08
N ILE A 84 7.31 0.35 -4.76
CA ILE A 84 8.63 0.66 -4.21
C ILE A 84 9.71 -0.23 -4.84
N ARG A 85 9.46 -1.54 -4.93
CA ARG A 85 10.42 -2.49 -5.49
C ARG A 85 10.72 -2.24 -6.96
N SER A 86 9.72 -1.86 -7.75
CA SER A 86 9.92 -1.51 -9.16
C SER A 86 10.78 -0.25 -9.37
N LYS A 87 10.95 0.60 -8.34
CA LYS A 87 11.75 1.83 -8.39
C LYS A 87 13.19 1.65 -7.90
N LEU A 88 13.45 0.65 -7.08
CA LEU A 88 14.76 0.40 -6.49
C LEU A 88 15.61 -0.60 -7.29
N ASP A 89 15.34 -0.74 -8.59
CA ASP A 89 16.02 -1.62 -9.58
C ASP A 89 16.31 -3.05 -9.09
N THR A 90 15.53 -3.50 -8.13
CA THR A 90 15.59 -4.85 -7.58
C THR A 90 14.44 -5.63 -8.18
N HIS A 91 14.68 -6.90 -8.52
CA HIS A 91 13.68 -7.82 -9.07
C HIS A 91 12.27 -7.56 -8.52
N LYS A 92 11.23 -7.65 -9.39
CA LYS A 92 9.81 -7.54 -9.01
C LYS A 92 9.61 -8.25 -7.68
N GLY A 93 9.35 -7.48 -6.61
CA GLY A 93 9.34 -8.01 -5.24
C GLY A 93 8.45 -9.26 -5.15
N SER A 94 8.80 -10.21 -4.28
CA SER A 94 7.98 -11.41 -4.17
C SER A 94 6.68 -11.14 -3.39
N GLU A 95 5.62 -11.86 -3.74
CA GLU A 95 4.33 -11.86 -3.05
C GLU A 95 4.47 -12.05 -1.53
N LYS A 96 5.40 -12.92 -1.11
CA LYS A 96 5.70 -13.15 0.31
C LYS A 96 6.16 -11.87 1.01
N HIS A 97 7.07 -11.10 0.38
CA HIS A 97 7.55 -9.86 0.98
C HIS A 97 6.49 -8.76 0.94
N ALA A 98 5.66 -8.71 -0.10
CA ALA A 98 4.52 -7.78 -0.17
C ALA A 98 3.53 -8.04 0.98
N ASN A 99 3.23 -9.31 1.26
CA ASN A 99 2.41 -9.71 2.39
C ASN A 99 3.03 -9.35 3.74
N MET A 100 4.34 -9.60 3.92
CA MET A 100 5.05 -9.24 5.14
C MET A 100 5.09 -7.72 5.36
N TYR A 101 5.32 -6.96 4.29
CA TYR A 101 5.29 -5.51 4.31
C TYR A 101 3.92 -5.01 4.77
N ALA A 102 2.84 -5.42 4.10
CA ALA A 102 1.49 -5.02 4.48
C ALA A 102 1.14 -5.43 5.92
N LYS A 103 1.46 -6.68 6.31
CA LYS A 103 1.20 -7.17 7.67
C LYS A 103 1.90 -6.32 8.73
N SER A 104 3.16 -5.93 8.51
CA SER A 104 3.91 -5.14 9.49
C SER A 104 3.25 -3.79 9.80
N PHE A 105 2.56 -3.20 8.82
CA PHE A 105 1.82 -1.95 9.02
C PHE A 105 0.54 -2.16 9.85
N ILE A 106 -0.19 -3.24 9.55
CA ILE A 106 -1.39 -3.61 10.33
C ILE A 106 -1.00 -3.90 11.78
N ASP A 107 0.10 -4.64 11.99
CA ASP A 107 0.60 -4.95 13.33
C ASP A 107 0.94 -3.67 14.11
N SER A 108 1.65 -2.71 13.50
CA SER A 108 1.96 -1.41 14.12
C SER A 108 0.68 -0.61 14.44
N TYR A 109 -0.31 -0.61 13.54
CA TYR A 109 -1.60 0.05 13.78
C TYR A 109 -2.34 -0.55 14.98
N VAL A 110 -2.46 -1.88 15.05
CA VAL A 110 -3.12 -2.57 16.17
C VAL A 110 -2.39 -2.29 17.48
N LYS A 111 -1.06 -2.35 17.48
CA LYS A 111 -0.23 -2.05 18.66
C LYS A 111 -0.50 -0.64 19.20
N ILE A 112 -0.52 0.37 18.33
CA ILE A 112 -0.78 1.76 18.73
C ILE A 112 -2.23 1.96 19.18
N ALA A 113 -3.20 1.37 18.48
CA ALA A 113 -4.61 1.45 18.84
C ALA A 113 -4.93 0.77 20.19
N GLN A 114 -4.16 -0.24 20.59
CA GLN A 114 -4.26 -0.87 21.92
C GLN A 114 -3.62 0.01 23.00
N ALA A 115 -2.43 0.58 22.75
CA ALA A 115 -1.75 1.45 23.70
C ALA A 115 -2.48 2.78 24.01
N GLN A 116 -3.48 3.16 23.19
CA GLN A 116 -4.34 4.33 23.44
C GLN A 116 -5.59 4.02 24.26
N LYS A 117 -5.85 2.73 24.56
CA LYS A 117 -7.01 2.29 25.35
C LYS A 117 -6.70 2.09 26.83
N ASP A 118 -5.42 2.14 27.18
CA ASP A 118 -4.89 2.07 28.55
C ASP A 118 -4.60 3.49 29.08
#